data_AF-A0A9D2FDI9-F1
#
_entry.id   AF-A0A9D2FDI9-F1
#
_cell.length_a   1.000
_cell.length_b   1.000
_cell.length_c   1.000
_cell.angle_alpha   90.00
_cell.angle_beta   90.00
_cell.angle_gamma   90.00
#
_symmetry.space_group_name_H-M   'P 1'
#
loop_
_entity.id
_entity.type
_entity.pdbx_description
1 polymer ?
#
loop_
_entity_poly.entity_id
_entity_poly.type
_entity_poly.pdbx_seq_one_letter_code
_entity_poly.pdbx_strand_id
1 'polypeptide(L)' 'MKITLKFLGMDSWDRPVYKDETGKLWKDINPRRQYAPELCTSNGNNIDGEPDVPMSAMKKYENAEIQFIPERILWN' A
#
# COMPACT_ATOMS: atom_id res chain seq x y z
N MET A 1 14.30 -7.80 -0.44
CA MET A 1 13.34 -8.44 -1.37
C MET A 1 12.67 -7.37 -2.20
N LYS A 2 12.07 -7.70 -3.36
CA LYS A 2 11.31 -6.73 -4.15
C LYS A 2 9.82 -7.05 -4.10
N ILE A 3 8.98 -6.04 -3.95
CA ILE A 3 7.51 -6.16 -3.98
C ILE A 3 6.95 -5.25 -5.06
N THR A 4 6.17 -5.83 -5.95
CA THR A 4 5.41 -5.09 -6.96
C THR A 4 4.01 -4.77 -6.42
N LEU A 5 3.64 -3.49 -6.40
CA LEU A 5 2.35 -2.98 -5.95
C LEU A 5 1.60 -2.37 -7.12
N LYS A 6 0.61 -3.10 -7.66
CA LYS A 6 -0.23 -2.62 -8.76
C LYS A 6 -1.40 -1.81 -8.22
N PHE A 7 -1.55 -0.57 -8.67
CA PHE A 7 -2.67 0.27 -8.28
C PHE A 7 -4.00 -0.37 -8.66
N LEU A 8 -4.92 -0.41 -7.69
CA LEU A 8 -6.23 -1.05 -7.82
C LEU A 8 -7.37 -0.01 -7.81
N GLY A 9 -7.21 1.08 -7.06
CA GLY A 9 -8.22 2.11 -6.89
C GLY A 9 -7.99 2.94 -5.63
N MET A 10 -8.93 3.81 -5.33
CA MET A 10 -8.96 4.60 -4.09
C MET A 10 -9.97 3.97 -3.13
N ASP A 11 -9.71 4.04 -1.83
CA ASP A 11 -10.73 3.72 -0.82
C ASP A 11 -11.64 4.92 -0.52
N SER A 12 -12.66 4.71 0.30
CA SER A 12 -13.62 5.74 0.74
C SER A 12 -13.03 6.96 1.47
N TRP A 13 -11.74 6.94 1.80
CA TRP A 13 -10.99 8.04 2.42
C TRP A 13 -9.97 8.65 1.45
N ASP A 14 -10.13 8.40 0.15
CA ASP A 14 -9.24 8.82 -0.92
C ASP A 14 -7.81 8.30 -0.76
N ARG A 15 -7.57 7.17 -0.08
CA ARG A 15 -6.23 6.57 0.03
C ARG A 15 -6.02 5.58 -1.13
N PRO A 16 -4.85 5.58 -1.78
CA PRO A 16 -4.59 4.64 -2.86
C PRO A 16 -4.38 3.22 -2.32
N VAL A 17 -5.05 2.27 -2.95
CA VAL A 17 -4.99 0.85 -2.66
C VAL A 17 -4.23 0.15 -3.79
N TYR A 18 -3.29 -0.69 -3.42
CA TYR A 18 -2.46 -1.49 -4.31
C TYR A 18 -2.63 -2.98 -4.01
N LYS A 19 -2.42 -3.82 -5.02
CA LYS A 19 -2.42 -5.28 -4.89
C LYS A 19 -1.02 -5.81 -5.21
N ASP A 20 -0.51 -6.68 -4.35
CA ASP A 20 0.74 -7.39 -4.61
C ASP A 20 0.54 -8.68 -5.43
N GLU A 21 1.64 -9.32 -5.79
CA GLU A 21 1.67 -10.56 -6.58
C GLU A 21 1.01 -11.75 -5.88
N THR A 22 0.88 -11.71 -4.54
CA THR A 22 0.19 -12.74 -3.74
C THR A 22 -1.31 -12.46 -3.60
N GLY A 23 -1.76 -11.30 -4.10
CA GLY A 23 -3.14 -10.85 -4.03
C GLY A 23 -3.52 -10.11 -2.75
N LYS A 24 -2.54 -9.78 -1.90
CA LYS A 24 -2.74 -8.98 -0.69
C LYS A 24 -2.87 -7.51 -1.06
N LEU A 25 -3.81 -6.84 -0.42
CA LEU A 25 -4.06 -5.41 -0.56
C LEU A 25 -3.25 -4.61 0.44
N TRP A 26 -2.66 -3.53 -0.09
CA TRP A 26 -1.83 -2.58 0.62
C TRP A 26 -2.38 -1.18 0.41
N LYS A 27 -2.52 -0.42 1.50
CA LYS A 27 -2.99 0.97 1.49
C LYS A 27 -1.83 1.88 1.82
N ASP A 28 -1.56 2.89 1.00
CA ASP A 28 -0.67 3.98 1.41
C ASP A 28 -1.47 4.98 2.23
N ILE A 29 -1.25 5.01 3.55
CA ILE A 29 -1.96 5.89 4.47
C ILE A 29 -1.32 7.29 4.57
N ASN A 30 -0.15 7.49 3.94
CA ASN A 30 0.51 8.79 3.87
C ASN A 30 0.96 9.12 2.43
N PRO A 31 0.01 9.21 1.46
CA PRO A 31 0.32 9.41 0.04
C PRO A 31 0.69 10.87 -0.28
N ARG A 32 1.40 11.56 0.63
CA ARG A 32 1.88 12.93 0.42
C ARG A 32 3.20 12.92 -0.35
N ARG A 33 3.34 13.82 -1.32
CA ARG A 33 4.52 13.91 -2.20
C ARG A 33 5.87 13.96 -1.48
N GLN A 34 5.92 14.63 -0.32
CA GLN A 34 7.16 14.84 0.45
C GLN A 34 7.47 13.72 1.46
N TYR A 35 6.58 12.73 1.60
CA TYR A 35 6.70 11.66 2.59
C TYR A 35 6.98 10.33 1.91
N ALA A 36 7.67 9.43 2.61
CA ALA A 36 7.78 8.04 2.17
C ALA A 36 6.40 7.34 2.19
N PRO A 37 6.18 6.27 1.42
CA PRO A 37 4.96 5.48 1.52
C PRO A 37 4.83 4.83 2.91
N GLU A 38 3.63 4.93 3.48
CA GLU A 38 3.27 4.24 4.71
C GLU A 38 2.24 3.16 4.38
N LEU A 39 2.73 1.94 4.11
CA LEU A 39 1.90 0.85 3.64
C LEU A 39 1.33 0.03 4.79
N CYS A 40 0.01 -0.13 4.81
CA CYS A 40 -0.71 -1.02 5.72
C CYS A 40 -1.48 -2.08 4.94
N THR A 41 -1.64 -3.28 5.50
CA THR A 41 -2.60 -4.25 4.94
C THR A 41 -4.01 -3.72 5.04
N SER A 42 -4.90 -4.18 4.18
CA SER A 42 -6.33 -3.89 4.31
C SER A 42 -7.06 -4.97 5.09
N ASN A 43 -7.86 -4.59 6.09
CA ASN A 43 -8.70 -5.51 6.83
C ASN A 43 -9.68 -6.24 5.90
N GLY A 44 -9.78 -7.56 6.05
CA GLY A 44 -10.59 -8.42 5.18
C GLY A 44 -10.12 -8.44 3.71
N ASN A 45 -8.92 -7.92 3.41
CA ASN A 45 -8.39 -7.79 2.05
C ASN A 45 -9.37 -7.07 1.09
N ASN A 46 -10.11 -6.08 1.61
CA ASN A 46 -11.14 -5.33 0.88
C ASN A 46 -10.63 -3.92 0.51
N ILE A 47 -11.06 -3.34 -0.61
CA ILE A 47 -10.69 -1.97 -1.00
C ILE A 47 -11.13 -0.96 0.07
N ASP A 48 -12.32 -1.11 0.65
CA ASP A 48 -12.83 -0.20 1.69
C ASP A 48 -12.56 -0.70 3.12
N GLY A 49 -11.80 -1.79 3.27
CA GLY A 49 -11.37 -2.25 4.59
C GLY A 49 -10.45 -1.22 5.26
N GLU A 50 -10.53 -1.08 6.57
CA GLU A 50 -9.61 -0.19 7.29
C GLU A 50 -8.15 -0.65 7.16
N PRO A 51 -7.17 0.27 7.17
CA PRO A 51 -5.77 -0.08 7.34
C PRO A 51 -5.57 -0.89 8.62
N ASP A 52 -4.84 -1.99 8.51
CA ASP A 52 -4.69 -2.97 9.58
C ASP A 52 -3.24 -3.02 10.09
N VAL A 53 -2.37 -3.85 9.48
CA VAL A 53 -0.99 -4.03 9.96
C VAL A 53 -0.01 -3.26 9.07
N PRO A 54 0.81 -2.36 9.63
CA PRO A 54 1.88 -1.68 8.89
C PRO A 54 2.91 -2.68 8.34
N MET A 55 3.36 -2.45 7.10
CA MET A 55 4.44 -3.24 6.48
C MET A 55 5.72 -3.19 7.32
N SER A 56 6.01 -2.05 7.94
CA SER A 56 7.16 -1.85 8.84
C SER A 56 7.13 -2.74 10.09
N ALA A 57 5.96 -3.22 10.50
CA ALA A 57 5.83 -4.15 11.63
C ALA A 57 6.10 -5.62 11.22
N MET A 58 6.28 -5.90 9.93
CA MET A 58 6.46 -7.25 9.41
C MET A 58 7.91 -7.51 9.04
N LYS A 59 8.61 -8.36 9.81
CA LYS A 59 10.02 -8.72 9.56
C LYS A 59 10.29 -9.23 8.14
N LYS A 60 9.31 -9.88 7.50
CA LYS A 60 9.40 -10.33 6.09
C LYS A 60 9.72 -9.18 5.12
N TYR A 61 9.23 -7.98 5.42
CA TYR A 61 9.30 -6.80 4.56
C TYR A 61 10.36 -5.79 5.03
N GLU A 62 11.15 -6.15 6.02
CA GLU A 62 12.31 -5.37 6.44
C GLU A 62 13.25 -5.19 5.23
N ASN A 63 13.55 -3.92 4.90
CA ASN A 63 14.35 -3.55 3.73
C ASN A 63 13.79 -4.03 2.38
N ALA A 64 12.47 -4.21 2.27
CA ALA A 64 11.84 -4.46 0.99
C ALA A 64 11.96 -3.24 0.06
N GLU A 65 12.37 -3.48 -1.18
CA GLU A 65 12.28 -2.50 -2.26
C GLU A 65 10.86 -2.53 -2.84
N ILE A 66 10.19 -1.39 -2.83
CA ILE A 66 8.81 -1.27 -3.29
C ILE A 66 8.80 -0.70 -4.71
N GLN A 67 8.22 -1.43 -5.66
CA GLN A 67 7.91 -0.95 -7.00
C GLN A 67 6.42 -0.72 -7.14
N PHE A 68 6.01 0.53 -7.32
CA PHE A 68 4.63 0.87 -7.66
C PHE A 68 4.40 0.77 -9.18
N ILE A 69 3.23 0.29 -9.58
CA ILE A 69 2.80 0.18 -10.97
C ILE A 69 1.42 0.86 -11.15
N PRO A 70 1.27 1.83 -12.08
CA PRO A 70 2.33 2.39 -12.93
C PRO A 70 3.33 3.27 -12.15
N GLU A 71 2.86 3.94 -11.11
CA GLU A 71 3.64 4.80 -10.23
C GLU A 71 2.96 4.88 -8.85
N ARG A 72 3.60 5.54 -7.88
CA ARG A 72 2.97 5.82 -6.59
C ARG A 72 1.93 6.93 -6.78
N ILE A 73 0.68 6.61 -6.49
CA ILE A 73 -0.43 7.57 -6.46
C ILE A 73 -0.31 8.42 -5.19
N LEU A 74 -0.44 9.74 -5.36
CA LEU A 74 -0.31 10.73 -4.30
C LEU A 74 -1.61 11.52 -4.16
N TRP A 75 -1.85 12.11 -3.00
CA TRP A 75 -2.80 13.21 -2.88
C TRP A 75 -2.30 14.44 -3.62
N ASN A 76 -3.23 15.17 -4.24
CA ASN A 76 -2.97 16.47 -4.87
C ASN A 76 -2.76 17.56 -3.82
#